data_AF-A0A9E1JGE0-F1
#
_entry.id   AF-A0A9E1JGE0-F1
#
_cell.length_a   1.000
_cell.length_b   1.000
_cell.length_c   1.000
_cell.angle_alpha   90.00
_cell.angle_beta   90.00
_cell.angle_gamma   90.00
#
_symmetry.space_group_name_H-M   'P 1'
#
loop_
_entity.id
_entity.type
_entity.pdbx_description
1 polymer ?
#
loop_
_entity_poly.entity_id
_entity_poly.type
_entity_poly.pdbx_seq_one_letter_code
_entity_poly.pdbx_strand_id
1 'polypeptide(L)'
;MSELSKQKQIGENMSDSRQLTTLVKELDNTLRTVKSVDEYLTRIAKAKVVLGQDSVKLSEEIEKNKNNLEHSLLEVGKFVQTALDDIEISDEELEAAAEQLKLFTNGNDEAIEYAEKEHKGLAEGTYWARYWSGLLNKLRG
;
A
#
# COMPACT_ATOMS: atom_id res chain seq x y z
N MET A 1 -11.31 -17.17 24.83
CA MET A 1 -10.71 -15.82 24.93
C MET A 1 -11.71 -14.89 25.58
N SER A 2 -11.26 -13.91 26.37
CA SER A 2 -12.13 -12.91 27.00
C SER A 2 -12.52 -11.82 25.99
N GLU A 3 -13.68 -11.19 26.17
CA GLU A 3 -14.18 -10.08 25.35
C GLU A 3 -13.17 -8.92 25.26
N LEU A 4 -12.51 -8.62 26.39
CA LEU A 4 -11.43 -7.63 26.46
C LEU A 4 -10.22 -8.01 25.58
N SER A 5 -9.89 -9.29 25.49
CA SER A 5 -8.78 -9.77 24.65
C SER A 5 -9.10 -9.64 23.16
N LYS A 6 -10.35 -9.91 22.78
CA LYS A 6 -10.83 -9.74 21.40
C LYS A 6 -10.81 -8.28 20.95
N GLN A 7 -11.34 -7.37 21.79
CA GLN A 7 -11.34 -5.94 21.50
C GLN A 7 -9.93 -5.37 21.34
N LYS A 8 -8.98 -5.83 22.18
CA LYS A 8 -7.57 -5.45 22.06
C LYS A 8 -6.97 -5.89 20.72
N GLN A 9 -7.22 -7.13 20.32
CA GLN A 9 -6.71 -7.69 19.06
C GLN A 9 -7.26 -6.94 17.84
N ILE A 10 -8.56 -6.61 17.82
CA ILE A 10 -9.18 -5.81 16.76
C ILE A 10 -8.52 -4.42 16.67
N GLY A 11 -8.26 -3.78 17.82
CA GLY A 11 -7.58 -2.49 17.86
C GLY A 11 -6.14 -2.54 17.34
N GLU A 12 -5.40 -3.60 17.66
CA GLU A 12 -4.04 -3.85 17.18
C GLU A 12 -4.03 -4.09 15.65
N ASN A 13 -4.88 -4.97 15.13
CA ASN A 13 -5.00 -5.23 13.68
C ASN A 13 -5.34 -3.97 12.88
N MET A 14 -6.26 -3.14 13.38
CA MET A 14 -6.63 -1.87 12.75
C MET A 14 -5.50 -0.84 12.80
N SER A 15 -4.69 -0.83 13.85
CA SER A 15 -3.51 0.02 13.95
C SER A 15 -2.43 -0.41 12.95
N ASP A 16 -2.12 -1.71 12.93
CA ASP A 16 -1.05 -2.29 12.11
C ASP A 16 -1.38 -2.19 10.62
N SER A 17 -2.62 -2.51 10.22
CA SER A 17 -3.06 -2.37 8.82
C SER A 17 -2.94 -0.94 8.29
N ARG A 18 -3.24 0.07 9.12
CA ARG A 18 -3.07 1.49 8.76
C ARG A 18 -1.61 1.89 8.62
N GLN A 19 -0.77 1.44 9.55
CA GLN A 19 0.67 1.73 9.50
C GLN A 19 1.32 1.11 8.27
N LEU A 20 1.06 -0.18 8.00
CA LEU A 20 1.58 -0.88 6.84
C LEU A 20 1.05 -0.29 5.53
N THR A 21 -0.23 0.08 5.46
CA THR A 21 -0.79 0.79 4.30
C THR A 21 -0.09 2.13 4.06
N THR A 22 0.29 2.84 5.12
CA THR A 22 1.04 4.10 5.01
C THR A 22 2.44 3.83 4.44
N LEU A 23 3.13 2.81 4.93
CA LEU A 23 4.45 2.42 4.42
C LEU A 23 4.39 2.01 2.93
N VAL A 24 3.35 1.28 2.49
CA VAL A 24 3.16 0.95 1.06
C VAL A 24 3.05 2.24 0.23
N LYS A 25 2.25 3.21 0.67
CA LYS A 25 2.10 4.51 -0.04
C LYS A 25 3.40 5.32 -0.07
N GLU A 26 4.13 5.35 1.04
CA GLU A 26 5.42 6.04 1.12
C GLU A 26 6.47 5.39 0.21
N LEU A 27 6.47 4.06 0.13
CA LEU A 27 7.31 3.32 -0.79
C LEU A 27 7.00 3.65 -2.24
N ASP A 28 5.73 3.65 -2.64
CA ASP A 28 5.32 4.00 -4.00
C ASP A 28 5.79 5.41 -4.41
N ASN A 29 5.67 6.37 -3.49
CA ASN A 29 6.17 7.73 -3.70
C ASN A 29 7.69 7.78 -3.80
N THR A 30 8.39 6.97 -3.01
CA THR A 30 9.85 6.84 -3.04
C THR A 30 10.31 6.25 -4.37
N LEU A 31 9.70 5.16 -4.84
CA LEU A 31 9.98 4.55 -6.13
C LEU A 31 9.73 5.51 -7.30
N ARG A 32 8.67 6.33 -7.23
CA ARG A 32 8.44 7.40 -8.22
C ARG A 32 9.57 8.42 -8.23
N THR A 33 10.12 8.76 -7.07
CA THR A 33 11.26 9.67 -6.96
C THR A 33 12.52 9.04 -7.53
N VAL A 34 12.78 7.76 -7.27
CA VAL A 34 13.91 7.03 -7.86
C VAL A 34 13.85 7.01 -9.39
N LYS A 35 12.65 6.88 -9.98
CA LYS A 35 12.47 6.98 -11.44
C LYS A 35 12.85 8.34 -12.02
N SER A 36 12.72 9.43 -11.26
CA SER A 36 13.15 10.77 -11.73
C SER A 36 14.67 10.86 -11.97
N VAL A 37 15.46 9.96 -11.36
CA VAL A 37 16.90 9.85 -11.62
C VAL A 37 17.16 9.42 -13.07
N ASP A 38 16.32 8.60 -13.67
CA ASP A 38 16.46 8.20 -15.08
C ASP A 38 16.33 9.40 -16.03
N GLU A 39 15.42 10.32 -15.72
CA GLU A 39 15.27 11.56 -16.49
C GLU A 39 16.52 12.43 -16.38
N TYR A 40 17.13 12.50 -15.20
CA TYR A 40 18.37 13.23 -14.98
C TYR A 40 19.54 12.61 -15.73
N LEU A 41 19.72 11.29 -15.62
CA LEU A 41 20.76 10.53 -16.34
C LEU A 41 20.61 10.68 -17.86
N THR A 42 19.37 10.66 -18.36
CA THR A 42 19.08 10.92 -19.78
C THR A 42 19.54 12.30 -20.23
N ARG A 43 19.40 13.33 -19.37
CA ARG A 43 19.88 14.69 -19.67
C ARG A 43 21.41 14.77 -19.66
N ILE A 44 22.08 14.10 -18.71
CA ILE A 44 23.54 13.99 -18.69
C ILE A 44 24.05 13.34 -19.97
N ALA A 45 23.45 12.22 -20.38
CA ALA A 45 23.86 11.49 -21.58
C ALA A 45 23.79 12.37 -22.84
N LYS A 46 22.80 13.27 -22.95
CA LYS A 46 22.69 14.26 -24.02
C LYS A 46 23.76 15.36 -23.95
N ALA A 47 24.16 15.74 -22.74
CA ALA A 47 25.17 16.77 -22.49
C ALA A 47 26.62 16.24 -22.45
N LYS A 48 26.86 14.94 -22.69
CA LYS A 48 28.17 14.28 -22.56
C LYS A 48 29.32 14.95 -23.30
N VAL A 49 29.04 15.59 -24.45
CA VAL A 49 30.05 16.29 -25.26
C VAL A 49 30.54 17.55 -24.54
N VAL A 50 29.66 18.22 -23.79
CA VAL A 50 29.97 19.43 -23.02
C VAL A 50 30.60 19.08 -21.67
N LEU A 51 30.13 17.99 -21.04
CA LEU A 51 30.52 17.62 -19.69
C LEU A 51 31.80 16.77 -19.59
N GLY A 52 32.26 16.18 -20.70
CA GLY A 52 33.50 15.39 -20.73
C GLY A 52 33.39 13.99 -20.11
N GLN A 53 34.48 13.23 -20.13
CA GLN A 53 34.48 11.81 -19.75
C GLN A 53 34.21 11.53 -18.27
N ASP A 54 34.57 12.44 -17.36
CA ASP A 54 34.32 12.23 -15.93
C ASP A 54 32.81 12.22 -15.59
N SER A 55 32.01 12.97 -16.36
CA SER A 55 30.56 12.95 -16.23
C SER A 55 29.94 11.59 -16.60
N VAL A 56 30.58 10.84 -17.50
CA VAL A 56 30.13 9.50 -17.90
C VAL A 56 30.33 8.52 -16.74
N LYS A 57 31.52 8.51 -16.13
CA LYS A 57 31.81 7.62 -14.99
C LYS A 57 30.88 7.89 -13.80
N LEU A 58 30.68 9.17 -13.47
CA LEU A 58 29.76 9.56 -12.41
C LEU A 58 28.30 9.14 -12.74
N SER A 59 27.88 9.25 -14.00
CA SER A 59 26.54 8.82 -14.41
C SER A 59 26.34 7.30 -14.30
N GLU A 60 27.36 6.50 -14.64
CA GLU A 60 27.33 5.05 -14.50
C GLU A 60 27.26 4.62 -13.02
N GLU A 61 27.98 5.32 -12.13
CA GLU A 61 27.90 5.08 -10.68
C GLU A 61 26.51 5.42 -10.12
N ILE A 62 25.93 6.54 -10.55
CA ILE A 62 24.57 6.94 -10.17
C ILE A 62 23.56 5.89 -10.65
N GLU A 63 23.66 5.42 -11.89
CA GLU A 63 22.77 4.41 -12.44
C GLU A 63 22.84 3.09 -11.63
N LYS A 64 24.05 2.64 -11.31
CA LYS A 64 24.25 1.45 -10.47
C LYS A 64 23.63 1.61 -9.08
N ASN A 65 23.90 2.73 -8.41
CA ASN A 65 23.38 3.00 -7.08
C ASN A 65 21.85 3.11 -7.07
N LYS A 66 21.30 3.76 -8.10
CA LYS A 66 19.85 3.87 -8.31
C LYS A 66 19.22 2.48 -8.49
N ASN A 67 19.77 1.62 -9.35
CA ASN A 67 19.24 0.27 -9.56
C ASN A 67 19.30 -0.58 -8.28
N ASN A 68 20.39 -0.49 -7.51
CA ASN A 68 20.51 -1.17 -6.22
C ASN A 68 19.47 -0.67 -5.21
N LEU A 69 19.27 0.65 -5.14
CA LEU A 69 18.26 1.24 -4.25
C LEU A 69 16.84 0.82 -4.66
N GLU A 70 16.52 0.88 -5.96
CA GLU A 70 15.23 0.43 -6.49
C GLU A 70 14.95 -1.03 -6.13
N HIS A 71 15.96 -1.90 -6.28
CA HIS A 71 15.84 -3.31 -5.91
C HIS A 71 15.55 -3.50 -4.41
N SER A 72 16.35 -2.89 -3.53
CA SER A 72 16.15 -2.99 -2.08
C SER A 72 14.78 -2.44 -1.64
N LEU A 73 14.34 -1.34 -2.25
CA LEU A 73 13.01 -0.77 -1.98
C LEU A 73 11.89 -1.72 -2.39
N LEU A 74 11.99 -2.36 -3.55
CA LEU A 74 11.01 -3.37 -4.01
C LEU A 74 10.98 -4.59 -3.08
N GLU A 75 12.13 -5.04 -2.57
CA GLU A 75 12.18 -6.14 -1.60
C GLU A 75 11.48 -5.77 -0.28
N VAL A 76 11.80 -4.60 0.28
CA VAL A 76 11.11 -4.09 1.49
C VAL A 76 9.61 -3.97 1.24
N GLY A 77 9.20 -3.49 0.07
CA GLY A 77 7.80 -3.42 -0.33
C GLY A 77 7.08 -4.75 -0.31
N LYS A 78 7.72 -5.80 -0.82
CA LYS A 78 7.15 -7.15 -0.77
C LYS A 78 6.95 -7.63 0.67
N PHE A 79 7.92 -7.38 1.55
CA PHE A 79 7.79 -7.76 2.97
C PHE A 79 6.64 -7.00 3.66
N VAL A 80 6.55 -5.69 3.46
CA VAL A 80 5.48 -4.86 4.04
C VAL A 80 4.10 -5.29 3.50
N GLN A 81 4.00 -5.50 2.18
CA GLN A 81 2.75 -5.94 1.56
C GLN A 81 2.34 -7.33 2.05
N THR A 82 3.28 -8.26 2.16
CA THR A 82 3.02 -9.61 2.70
C THR A 82 2.54 -9.52 4.16
N ALA A 83 3.21 -8.73 4.99
CA ALA A 83 2.79 -8.54 6.38
C ALA A 83 1.39 -7.94 6.50
N LEU A 84 1.03 -7.00 5.61
CA LEU A 84 -0.32 -6.44 5.54
C LEU A 84 -1.33 -7.51 5.13
N ASP A 85 -1.01 -8.25 4.07
CA ASP A 85 -1.85 -9.31 3.51
C ASP A 85 -2.00 -10.53 4.44
N ASP A 86 -1.13 -10.70 5.42
CA ASP A 86 -1.21 -11.75 6.44
C ASP A 86 -2.08 -11.36 7.65
N ILE A 87 -2.49 -10.08 7.77
CA ILE A 87 -3.38 -9.67 8.87
C ILE A 87 -4.72 -10.40 8.73
N GLU A 88 -5.07 -11.16 9.77
CA GLU A 88 -6.37 -11.80 9.90
C GLU A 88 -7.45 -10.76 10.20
N ILE A 89 -8.60 -10.92 9.55
CA ILE A 89 -9.76 -10.04 9.74
C ILE A 89 -10.85 -10.90 10.35
N SER A 90 -11.25 -10.59 11.59
CA SER A 90 -12.28 -11.37 12.26
C SER A 90 -13.68 -10.99 11.80
N ASP A 91 -14.63 -11.91 11.95
CA ASP A 91 -16.03 -11.63 11.68
C ASP A 91 -16.57 -10.50 12.57
N GLU A 92 -16.15 -10.43 13.83
CA GLU A 92 -16.56 -9.35 14.74
C GLU A 92 -16.00 -7.97 14.34
N GLU A 93 -14.78 -7.93 13.79
CA GLU A 93 -14.21 -6.70 13.22
C GLU A 93 -15.03 -6.21 12.03
N LEU A 94 -15.42 -7.12 11.13
CA LEU A 94 -16.25 -6.81 9.97
C LEU A 94 -17.65 -6.36 10.37
N GLU A 95 -18.26 -6.99 11.39
CA GLU A 95 -19.58 -6.60 11.91
C GLU A 95 -19.55 -5.18 12.46
N ALA A 96 -18.58 -4.89 13.33
CA ALA A 96 -18.41 -3.56 13.91
C ALA A 96 -18.13 -2.51 12.83
N ALA A 97 -17.27 -2.84 11.85
CA ALA A 97 -16.95 -1.94 10.76
C ALA A 97 -18.14 -1.70 9.81
N ALA A 98 -18.99 -2.71 9.56
CA ALA A 98 -20.20 -2.58 8.76
C ALA A 98 -21.19 -1.62 9.43
N GLU A 99 -21.42 -1.76 10.74
CA GLU A 99 -22.29 -0.84 11.49
C GLU A 99 -21.74 0.60 11.49
N GLN A 100 -20.43 0.78 11.66
CA GLN A 100 -19.81 2.10 11.55
C GLN A 100 -19.93 2.68 10.15
N LEU A 101 -19.80 1.85 9.11
CA LEU A 101 -19.93 2.31 7.73
C LEU A 101 -21.36 2.76 7.43
N LYS A 102 -22.39 2.01 7.86
CA LYS A 102 -23.80 2.42 7.75
C LYS A 102 -24.05 3.78 8.38
N LEU A 103 -23.47 4.04 9.57
CA LEU A 103 -23.57 5.33 10.24
C LEU A 103 -22.86 6.45 9.46
N PHE A 104 -21.70 6.15 8.87
CA PHE A 104 -20.92 7.12 8.10
C PHE A 104 -21.59 7.50 6.77
N THR A 105 -22.17 6.52 6.07
CA THR A 105 -22.82 6.72 4.76
C THR A 105 -24.30 7.10 4.85
N ASN A 106 -24.86 7.13 6.07
CA ASN A 106 -26.27 7.40 6.38
C ASN A 106 -27.27 6.35 5.89
N GLY A 107 -26.84 5.10 5.73
CA GLY A 107 -27.72 4.03 5.29
C GLY A 107 -26.98 2.80 4.78
N ASN A 108 -27.72 1.70 4.69
CA ASN A 108 -27.17 0.41 4.24
C ASN A 108 -26.86 0.43 2.74
N ASP A 109 -27.74 1.01 1.93
CA ASP A 109 -27.57 1.03 0.48
C ASP A 109 -26.37 1.90 0.08
N GLU A 110 -26.20 3.05 0.73
CA GLU A 110 -25.03 3.93 0.54
C GLU A 110 -23.74 3.28 1.05
N ALA A 111 -23.82 2.47 2.13
CA ALA A 111 -22.66 1.71 2.62
C ALA A 111 -22.22 0.64 1.61
N ILE A 112 -23.18 -0.06 0.99
CA ILE A 112 -22.89 -1.05 -0.06
C ILE A 112 -22.23 -0.37 -1.27
N GLU A 113 -22.81 0.73 -1.77
CA GLU A 113 -22.23 1.46 -2.92
C GLU A 113 -20.80 1.92 -2.62
N TYR A 114 -20.57 2.45 -1.42
CA TYR A 114 -19.25 2.86 -0.99
C TYR A 114 -18.26 1.69 -0.94
N ALA A 115 -18.65 0.58 -0.31
CA ALA A 115 -17.80 -0.60 -0.20
C ALA A 115 -17.51 -1.24 -1.57
N GLU A 116 -18.47 -1.25 -2.50
CA GLU A 116 -18.26 -1.69 -3.88
C GLU A 116 -17.23 -0.83 -4.61
N LYS A 117 -17.32 0.49 -4.42
CA LYS A 117 -16.37 1.43 -5.01
C LYS A 117 -14.96 1.24 -4.47
N GLU A 118 -14.79 1.08 -3.16
CA GLU A 118 -13.47 0.88 -2.55
C GLU A 118 -12.90 -0.50 -2.89
N HIS A 119 -13.74 -1.53 -3.03
CA HIS A 119 -13.32 -2.85 -3.47
C HIS A 119 -12.85 -2.87 -4.94
N LYS A 120 -13.38 -1.96 -5.76
CA LYS A 120 -13.15 -1.97 -7.21
C LYS A 120 -11.68 -1.76 -7.56
N GLY A 121 -11.11 -2.72 -8.28
CA GLY A 121 -9.74 -2.65 -8.78
C GLY A 121 -8.68 -3.12 -7.79
N LEU A 122 -9.08 -3.61 -6.62
CA LEU A 122 -8.17 -4.31 -5.71
C LEU A 122 -7.80 -5.68 -6.26
N ALA A 123 -6.53 -6.07 -6.07
CA ALA A 123 -6.07 -7.39 -6.42
C ALA A 123 -6.61 -8.43 -5.44
N GLU A 124 -7.10 -9.55 -5.95
CA GLU A 124 -7.59 -10.67 -5.15
C GLU A 124 -6.50 -11.17 -4.19
N GLY A 125 -6.90 -11.54 -2.97
CA GLY A 125 -6.01 -12.04 -1.93
C GLY A 125 -5.36 -10.94 -1.07
N THR A 126 -5.34 -9.68 -1.50
CA THR A 126 -4.81 -8.58 -0.68
C THR A 126 -5.67 -8.32 0.55
N TYR A 127 -5.08 -7.77 1.62
CA TYR A 127 -5.78 -7.39 2.85
C TYR A 127 -7.03 -6.57 2.56
N TRP A 128 -6.89 -5.50 1.77
CA TRP A 128 -8.01 -4.62 1.47
C TRP A 128 -9.08 -5.29 0.60
N ALA A 129 -8.70 -6.18 -0.34
CA ALA A 129 -9.69 -6.96 -1.08
C ALA A 129 -10.50 -7.88 -0.16
N ARG A 130 -9.82 -8.58 0.77
CA ARG A 130 -10.45 -9.44 1.78
C ARG A 130 -11.34 -8.63 2.72
N TYR A 131 -10.87 -7.48 3.19
CA TYR A 131 -11.60 -6.57 4.07
C TYR A 131 -12.89 -6.07 3.44
N TRP A 132 -12.81 -5.46 2.25
CA TRP A 132 -13.99 -4.90 1.59
C TRP A 132 -14.96 -5.98 1.10
N SER A 133 -14.46 -7.13 0.65
CA SER A 133 -15.31 -8.29 0.35
C SER A 133 -16.05 -8.78 1.59
N GLY A 134 -15.35 -8.88 2.72
CA GLY A 134 -15.94 -9.25 4.01
C GLY A 134 -17.03 -8.27 4.45
N LEU A 135 -16.77 -6.97 4.34
CA LEU A 135 -17.75 -5.93 4.64
C LEU A 135 -18.98 -6.02 3.73
N LEU A 136 -18.79 -6.19 2.42
CA LEU A 136 -19.90 -6.35 1.48
C LEU A 136 -20.79 -7.54 1.83
N ASN A 137 -20.20 -8.63 2.30
CA ASN A 137 -20.96 -9.79 2.77
C ASN A 137 -21.81 -9.46 4.02
N LYS A 138 -21.27 -8.67 4.97
CA LYS A 138 -22.03 -8.23 6.16
C LYS A 138 -23.14 -7.24 5.84
N LEU A 139 -22.95 -6.36 4.87
CA LEU A 139 -23.93 -5.34 4.49
C LEU A 139 -25.10 -5.90 3.66
N ARG A 140 -24.85 -6.98 2.91
CA ARG A 140 -25.84 -7.65 2.05
C ARG A 140 -26.56 -8.81 2.72
N GLY A 141 -25.99 -9.35 3.80
CA GLY A 141 -26.60 -10.38 4.65
C GLY A 141 -27.61 -9.78 5.62
#